data_AF-A0A835YT02-F1
#
_entry.id   AF-A0A835YT02-F1
#
_cell.length_a   1.000
_cell.length_b   1.000
_cell.length_c   1.000
_cell.angle_alpha   90.00
_cell.angle_beta   90.00
_cell.angle_gamma   90.00
#
_symmetry.space_group_name_H-M   'P 1'
#
loop_
_entity.id
_entity.type
_entity.pdbx_description
1 polymer ?
#
loop_
_entity_poly.entity_id
_entity_poly.type
_entity_poly.pdbx_seq_one_letter_code
_entity_poly.pdbx_strand_id
1 'polypeptide(L)'
;MCDGAPWTTEEMCVSQYRRPAAAKQADDAEKNRFRQVLQEYRMQGFSPEVGRLDGAEDLHVIDNVTRWLIDADFHLRDSEPYKLLQAQQMRAVLLGVLDMLQEMYTVGLARRVGADLDAVVTSPHQDEMAAYVVLRDLSSSLHYTDTPGVRESAWVILARNVVVAYRERRYVQFFAAMRQAPYLARCLMFQVVPEMRELALATLSIGLRGD
;
A
#
# COMPACT_ATOMS: atom_id res chain seq x y z
N MET A 1 63.23 -11.03 16.43
CA MET A 1 62.49 -11.26 15.18
C MET A 1 61.04 -10.94 15.47
N CYS A 2 60.57 -9.84 14.88
CA CYS A 2 59.24 -9.58 14.31
C CYS A 2 58.17 -10.68 14.46
N ASP A 3 56.87 -10.45 14.65
CA ASP A 3 55.96 -9.28 14.70
C ASP A 3 54.65 -9.85 15.30
N GLY A 4 53.82 -9.13 16.07
CA GLY A 4 52.85 -8.15 15.58
C GLY A 4 51.41 -8.68 15.76
N ALA A 5 50.63 -8.02 16.63
CA ALA A 5 49.23 -8.27 17.00
C ALA A 5 48.23 -8.06 15.81
N PRO A 6 46.88 -8.04 15.96
CA PRO A 6 46.01 -8.22 17.14
C PRO A 6 44.72 -9.05 16.91
N TRP A 7 43.94 -9.19 17.97
CA TRP A 7 42.53 -9.60 17.97
C TRP A 7 41.71 -8.61 17.12
N THR A 8 40.99 -9.07 16.09
CA THR A 8 40.02 -8.24 15.35
C THR A 8 38.59 -8.53 15.81
N THR A 9 38.03 -7.51 16.45
CA THR A 9 36.59 -7.26 16.66
C THR A 9 35.86 -7.17 15.31
N GLU A 10 35.48 -8.30 14.70
CA GLU A 10 34.77 -8.25 13.40
C GLU A 10 33.77 -9.39 13.13
N GLU A 11 33.22 -10.05 14.15
CA GLU A 11 32.02 -10.89 13.98
C GLU A 11 30.84 -10.44 14.86
N MET A 12 30.84 -9.16 15.23
CA MET A 12 29.63 -8.42 15.58
C MET A 12 29.24 -7.51 14.42
N CYS A 13 28.76 -8.06 13.31
CA CYS A 13 28.14 -7.25 12.27
C CYS A 13 27.07 -8.04 11.51
N VAL A 14 25.82 -7.73 11.86
CA VAL A 14 24.61 -7.79 11.04
C VAL A 14 24.44 -9.09 10.24
N SER A 15 23.54 -9.94 10.74
CA SER A 15 22.84 -10.98 9.98
C SER A 15 22.18 -10.37 8.72
N GLN A 16 22.96 -10.15 7.68
CA GLN A 16 22.46 -10.06 6.31
C GLN A 16 22.12 -11.49 5.90
N TYR A 17 20.86 -11.87 6.04
CA TYR A 17 20.32 -13.05 5.38
C TYR A 17 20.49 -12.86 3.86
N ARG A 18 21.62 -13.31 3.33
CA ARG A 18 21.90 -13.36 1.89
C ARG A 18 20.87 -14.35 1.30
N ARG A 19 19.75 -13.84 0.78
CA ARG A 19 18.79 -14.69 0.06
C ARG A 19 19.56 -15.40 -1.08
N PRO A 20 19.47 -16.73 -1.18
CA PRO A 20 20.16 -17.46 -2.23
C PRO A 20 19.74 -16.95 -3.61
N ALA A 21 20.66 -16.93 -4.58
CA ALA A 21 20.40 -16.38 -5.92
C ALA A 21 19.15 -16.97 -6.61
N ALA A 22 18.85 -18.25 -6.33
CA ALA A 22 17.62 -18.92 -6.77
C ALA A 22 16.34 -18.28 -6.19
N ALA A 23 16.36 -17.83 -4.94
CA ALA A 23 15.23 -17.13 -4.31
C ALA A 23 15.03 -15.73 -4.90
N LYS A 24 16.11 -15.06 -5.34
CA LYS A 24 16.02 -13.77 -6.03
C LYS A 24 15.45 -13.92 -7.45
N GLN A 25 15.87 -14.94 -8.20
CA GLN A 25 15.29 -15.26 -9.52
C GLN A 25 13.82 -15.65 -9.42
N ALA A 26 13.43 -16.40 -8.40
CA ALA A 26 12.03 -16.75 -8.16
C ALA A 26 11.17 -15.52 -7.85
N ASP A 27 11.66 -14.60 -7.02
CA ASP A 27 10.98 -13.34 -6.68
C ASP A 27 10.80 -12.43 -7.91
N ASP A 28 11.82 -12.29 -8.77
CA ASP A 28 11.72 -11.52 -10.01
C ASP A 28 10.77 -12.18 -11.04
N ALA A 29 10.73 -13.51 -11.11
CA ALA A 29 9.81 -14.25 -11.96
C ALA A 29 8.36 -14.12 -11.50
N GLU A 30 8.11 -14.20 -10.20
CA GLU A 30 6.79 -13.99 -9.58
C GLU A 30 6.28 -12.57 -9.86
N LYS A 31 7.14 -11.56 -9.69
CA LYS A 31 6.81 -10.16 -10.01
C LYS A 31 6.39 -9.95 -11.45
N ASN A 32 7.07 -10.60 -12.38
CA ASN A 32 6.73 -10.52 -13.81
C ASN A 32 5.41 -11.24 -14.12
N ARG A 33 5.12 -12.34 -13.42
CA ARG A 33 3.88 -13.09 -13.60
C ARG A 33 2.65 -12.32 -13.13
N PHE A 34 2.73 -11.62 -12.01
CA PHE A 34 1.63 -10.76 -11.56
C PHE A 34 1.35 -9.59 -12.51
N ARG A 35 2.39 -8.99 -13.10
CA ARG A 35 2.21 -7.97 -14.14
C ARG A 35 1.54 -8.53 -15.40
N GLN A 36 1.89 -9.76 -15.79
CA GLN A 36 1.25 -10.45 -16.91
C GLN A 36 -0.24 -10.70 -16.64
N VAL A 37 -0.59 -11.19 -15.45
CA VAL A 37 -2.01 -11.38 -15.05
C VAL A 37 -2.79 -10.07 -15.19
N LEU A 38 -2.28 -8.96 -14.65
CA LEU A 38 -2.94 -7.65 -14.79
C LEU A 38 -3.09 -7.20 -16.25
N GLN A 39 -2.07 -7.46 -17.07
CA GLN A 39 -2.11 -7.15 -18.50
C GLN A 39 -3.13 -8.00 -19.24
N GLU A 40 -3.25 -9.29 -18.91
CA GLU A 40 -4.25 -10.20 -19.48
C GLU A 40 -5.67 -9.75 -19.14
N TYR A 41 -5.94 -9.41 -17.88
CA TYR A 41 -7.22 -8.83 -17.46
C TYR A 41 -7.55 -7.56 -18.25
N ARG A 42 -6.60 -6.63 -18.37
CA ARG A 42 -6.78 -5.41 -19.18
C ARG A 42 -7.09 -5.72 -20.65
N MET A 43 -6.38 -6.68 -21.25
CA MET A 43 -6.59 -7.11 -22.64
C MET A 43 -7.97 -7.75 -22.85
N GLN A 44 -8.53 -8.39 -21.82
CA GLN A 44 -9.86 -8.97 -21.85
C GLN A 44 -10.98 -7.94 -21.68
N GLY A 45 -10.64 -6.64 -21.57
CA GLY A 45 -11.62 -5.58 -21.35
C GLY A 45 -12.08 -5.50 -19.89
N PHE A 46 -11.27 -5.99 -18.95
CA PHE A 46 -11.49 -5.75 -17.53
C PHE A 46 -11.21 -4.27 -17.25
N SER A 47 -12.25 -3.45 -17.44
CA SER A 47 -12.22 -2.02 -17.19
C SER A 47 -13.58 -1.52 -16.69
N PRO A 48 -13.60 -0.39 -15.97
CA PRO A 48 -14.83 0.25 -15.53
C PRO A 48 -15.80 0.60 -16.67
N GLU A 49 -15.27 0.82 -17.88
CA GLU A 49 -16.03 1.26 -19.06
C GLU A 49 -16.62 0.10 -19.87
N VAL A 50 -15.86 -0.99 -20.06
CA VAL A 50 -16.25 -2.13 -20.91
C VAL A 50 -17.13 -3.12 -20.14
N GLY A 51 -17.03 -3.12 -18.81
CA GLY A 51 -18.06 -3.71 -17.94
C GLY A 51 -18.13 -5.23 -17.92
N ARG A 52 -17.11 -5.96 -18.40
CA ARG A 52 -17.00 -7.41 -18.20
C ARG A 52 -16.43 -7.71 -16.82
N LEU A 53 -17.28 -7.53 -15.82
CA LEU A 53 -17.17 -8.26 -14.56
C LEU A 53 -18.02 -9.51 -14.74
N ASP A 54 -17.46 -10.53 -15.40
CA ASP A 54 -18.19 -11.76 -15.70
C ASP A 54 -18.47 -12.57 -14.41
N GLY A 55 -17.79 -12.24 -13.29
CA GLY A 55 -18.14 -12.73 -11.95
C GLY A 55 -17.37 -12.07 -10.80
N ALA A 56 -17.73 -12.41 -9.56
CA ALA A 56 -17.06 -11.95 -8.34
C ALA A 56 -15.62 -12.50 -8.20
N GLU A 57 -15.30 -13.60 -8.89
CA GLU A 57 -13.99 -14.26 -8.86
C GLU A 57 -12.88 -13.37 -9.44
N ASP A 58 -13.16 -12.60 -10.49
CA ASP A 58 -12.18 -11.71 -11.11
C ASP A 58 -11.76 -10.59 -10.15
N LEU A 59 -12.72 -10.02 -9.39
CA LEU A 59 -12.41 -9.04 -8.35
C LEU A 59 -11.54 -9.65 -7.25
N HIS A 60 -11.78 -10.91 -6.86
CA HIS A 60 -10.96 -11.57 -5.84
C HIS A 60 -9.50 -11.74 -6.30
N VAL A 61 -9.29 -12.06 -7.58
CA VAL A 61 -7.93 -12.13 -8.14
C VAL A 61 -7.27 -10.77 -8.05
N ILE A 62 -7.95 -9.70 -8.50
CA ILE A 62 -7.40 -8.34 -8.46
C ILE A 62 -7.13 -7.86 -7.03
N ASP A 63 -8.02 -8.17 -6.07
CA ASP A 63 -7.82 -7.85 -4.65
C ASP A 63 -6.53 -8.52 -4.13
N ASN A 64 -6.29 -9.79 -4.47
CA ASN A 64 -5.09 -10.52 -4.07
C ASN A 64 -3.82 -9.98 -4.73
N VAL A 65 -3.89 -9.67 -6.03
CA VAL A 65 -2.78 -9.01 -6.74
C VAL A 65 -2.47 -7.66 -6.10
N THR A 66 -3.49 -6.90 -5.70
CA THR A 66 -3.33 -5.60 -5.03
C THR A 66 -2.61 -5.76 -3.69
N ARG A 67 -3.01 -6.74 -2.87
CA ARG A 67 -2.34 -7.05 -1.60
C ARG A 67 -0.86 -7.38 -1.80
N TRP A 68 -0.56 -8.21 -2.79
CA TRP A 68 0.82 -8.56 -3.14
C TRP A 68 1.62 -7.35 -3.64
N LEU A 69 1.02 -6.47 -4.45
CA LEU A 69 1.66 -5.25 -4.93
C LEU A 69 2.02 -4.28 -3.78
N ILE A 70 1.16 -4.17 -2.76
CA ILE A 70 1.43 -3.35 -1.57
C ILE A 70 2.65 -3.88 -0.82
N ASP A 71 2.71 -5.19 -0.59
CA ASP A 71 3.84 -5.83 0.09
C ASP A 71 5.15 -5.70 -0.72
N ALA A 72 5.06 -5.94 -2.03
CA ALA A 72 6.20 -5.83 -2.94
C ALA A 72 6.74 -4.39 -3.06
N ASP A 73 5.86 -3.38 -3.15
CA ASP A 73 6.25 -1.96 -3.15
C ASP A 73 6.98 -1.58 -1.85
N PHE A 74 6.45 -2.01 -0.70
CA PHE A 74 7.08 -1.77 0.59
C PHE A 74 8.48 -2.36 0.69
N HIS A 75 8.65 -3.65 0.36
CA HIS A 75 9.96 -4.31 0.41
C HIS A 75 10.95 -3.79 -0.64
N LEU A 76 10.48 -3.26 -1.77
CA LEU A 76 11.35 -2.63 -2.76
C LEU A 76 11.86 -1.26 -2.29
N ARG A 77 11.05 -0.48 -1.55
CA ARG A 77 11.49 0.80 -0.96
C ARG A 77 12.55 0.63 0.12
N ASP A 78 12.44 -0.44 0.90
CA ASP A 78 13.37 -0.78 1.98
C ASP A 78 14.70 -1.37 1.44
N SER A 79 14.86 -1.44 0.12
CA SER A 79 15.99 -2.09 -0.53
C SER A 79 16.99 -1.10 -1.15
N GLU A 80 18.14 -1.63 -1.55
CA GLU A 80 19.31 -0.91 -2.05
C GLU A 80 19.01 0.22 -3.07
N PRO A 81 19.78 1.33 -3.09
CA PRO A 81 19.53 2.51 -3.92
C PRO A 81 19.38 2.25 -5.43
N TYR A 82 20.05 1.22 -5.97
CA TYR A 82 19.97 0.88 -7.39
C TYR A 82 18.62 0.28 -7.81
N LYS A 83 17.76 -0.08 -6.84
CA LYS A 83 16.39 -0.58 -7.09
C LYS A 83 15.35 0.53 -7.14
N LEU A 84 15.75 1.79 -7.03
CA LEU A 84 14.84 2.94 -7.04
C LEU A 84 13.91 2.94 -8.27
N LEU A 85 14.45 2.65 -9.46
CA LEU A 85 13.65 2.59 -10.69
C LEU A 85 12.61 1.46 -10.64
N GLN A 86 12.96 0.30 -10.10
CA GLN A 86 12.03 -0.83 -9.95
C GLN A 86 10.95 -0.53 -8.92
N ALA A 87 11.30 0.14 -7.82
CA ALA A 87 10.36 0.61 -6.81
C ALA A 87 9.38 1.65 -7.40
N GLN A 88 9.87 2.60 -8.22
CA GLN A 88 9.03 3.57 -8.91
C GLN A 88 8.06 2.91 -9.89
N GLN A 89 8.54 1.95 -10.70
CA GLN A 89 7.69 1.19 -11.61
C GLN A 89 6.64 0.37 -10.87
N MET A 90 7.03 -0.29 -9.76
CA MET A 90 6.10 -1.05 -8.94
C MET A 90 5.02 -0.15 -8.35
N ARG A 91 5.41 1.01 -7.80
CA ARG A 91 4.46 1.99 -7.28
C ARG A 91 3.48 2.45 -8.36
N ALA A 92 3.97 2.75 -9.57
CA ALA A 92 3.11 3.17 -10.67
C ALA A 92 2.06 2.11 -11.03
N VAL A 93 2.45 0.83 -11.04
CA VAL A 93 1.52 -0.29 -11.25
C VAL A 93 0.50 -0.36 -10.11
N LEU A 94 0.94 -0.30 -8.84
CA LEU A 94 0.06 -0.31 -7.67
C LEU A 94 -0.97 0.83 -7.72
N LEU A 95 -0.53 2.05 -8.00
CA LEU A 95 -1.43 3.21 -8.07
C LEU A 95 -2.49 3.02 -9.17
N GLY A 96 -2.08 2.57 -10.35
CA GLY A 96 -3.01 2.32 -11.45
C GLY A 96 -4.02 1.20 -11.18
N VAL A 97 -3.64 0.17 -10.41
CA VAL A 97 -4.58 -0.88 -9.98
C VAL A 97 -5.57 -0.35 -8.94
N LEU A 98 -5.10 0.47 -7.98
CA LEU A 98 -5.97 1.11 -7.00
C LEU A 98 -6.93 2.12 -7.65
N ASP A 99 -6.51 2.86 -8.69
CA ASP A 99 -7.37 3.73 -9.48
C ASP A 99 -8.47 2.93 -10.17
N MET A 100 -8.08 1.84 -10.84
CA MET A 100 -9.03 0.94 -11.49
C MET A 100 -10.03 0.34 -10.48
N LEU A 101 -9.57 -0.12 -9.31
CA LEU A 101 -10.46 -0.62 -8.25
C LEU A 101 -11.40 0.46 -7.76
N GLN A 102 -10.90 1.67 -7.52
CA GLN A 102 -11.72 2.83 -7.13
C GLN A 102 -12.83 3.07 -8.16
N GLU A 103 -12.49 3.11 -9.45
CA GLU A 103 -13.45 3.30 -10.53
C GLU A 103 -14.44 2.14 -10.64
N MET A 104 -13.99 0.89 -10.57
CA MET A 104 -14.88 -0.29 -10.63
C MET A 104 -15.87 -0.31 -9.47
N TYR A 105 -15.43 -0.01 -8.25
CA TYR A 105 -16.32 0.06 -7.10
C TYR A 105 -17.23 1.29 -7.16
N THR A 106 -16.79 2.44 -7.70
CA THR A 106 -17.63 3.63 -7.90
C THR A 106 -18.70 3.41 -8.97
N VAL A 107 -18.32 2.85 -10.13
CA VAL A 107 -19.21 2.56 -11.26
C VAL A 107 -20.18 1.42 -10.89
N GLY A 108 -19.70 0.37 -10.22
CA GLY A 108 -20.54 -0.68 -9.66
C GLY A 108 -21.59 -0.12 -8.69
N LEU A 109 -21.22 0.86 -7.87
CA LEU A 109 -22.15 1.57 -6.99
C LEU A 109 -23.10 2.51 -7.73
N ALA A 110 -22.65 3.23 -8.75
CA ALA A 110 -23.54 4.07 -9.57
C ALA A 110 -24.60 3.21 -10.30
N ARG A 111 -24.23 1.99 -10.70
CA ARG A 111 -25.18 1.00 -11.22
C ARG A 111 -26.19 0.52 -10.16
N ARG A 112 -25.83 0.45 -8.86
CA ARG A 112 -26.79 0.16 -7.77
C ARG A 112 -27.91 1.18 -7.64
N VAL A 113 -27.68 2.44 -8.02
CA VAL A 113 -28.68 3.51 -7.91
C VAL A 113 -29.70 3.47 -9.05
N GLY A 114 -29.47 2.65 -10.09
CA GLY A 114 -30.35 2.57 -11.27
C GLY A 114 -30.64 1.18 -11.85
N ALA A 115 -30.11 0.09 -11.29
CA ALA A 115 -30.31 -1.27 -11.78
C ALA A 115 -30.74 -2.24 -10.68
N ASP A 116 -31.37 -3.36 -11.08
CA ASP A 116 -31.75 -4.48 -10.21
C ASP A 116 -30.58 -4.85 -9.29
N LEU A 117 -30.80 -4.77 -7.98
CA LEU A 117 -29.80 -4.97 -6.92
C LEU A 117 -29.12 -6.35 -6.99
N ASP A 118 -29.77 -7.33 -7.60
CA ASP A 118 -29.31 -8.72 -7.68
C ASP A 118 -28.18 -8.93 -8.70
N ALA A 119 -27.88 -7.96 -9.57
CA ALA A 119 -26.84 -8.04 -10.59
C ALA A 119 -25.54 -7.30 -10.23
N VAL A 120 -25.46 -6.67 -9.05
CA VAL A 120 -24.26 -5.90 -8.67
C VAL A 120 -23.21 -6.82 -8.07
N VAL A 121 -22.20 -7.15 -8.87
CA VAL A 121 -21.00 -7.85 -8.42
C VAL A 121 -20.29 -7.00 -7.36
N THR A 122 -20.22 -7.52 -6.12
CA THR A 122 -19.46 -6.90 -5.03
C THR A 122 -18.44 -7.85 -4.45
N SER A 123 -17.23 -7.35 -4.21
CA SER A 123 -16.21 -8.06 -3.47
C SER A 123 -16.49 -7.95 -1.96
N PRO A 124 -16.33 -9.04 -1.18
CA PRO A 124 -16.34 -8.98 0.28
C PRO A 124 -15.19 -8.12 0.85
N HIS A 125 -14.20 -7.76 0.03
CA HIS A 125 -13.04 -6.97 0.42
C HIS A 125 -13.12 -5.50 -0.02
N GLN A 126 -14.29 -5.05 -0.48
CA GLN A 126 -14.48 -3.68 -0.97
C GLN A 126 -14.03 -2.62 0.06
N ASP A 127 -14.33 -2.81 1.34
CA ASP A 127 -13.97 -1.87 2.41
C ASP A 127 -12.45 -1.80 2.64
N GLU A 128 -11.77 -2.95 2.57
CA GLU A 128 -10.32 -3.04 2.67
C GLU A 128 -9.66 -2.33 1.48
N MET A 129 -10.12 -2.60 0.26
CA MET A 129 -9.60 -1.96 -0.95
C MET A 129 -9.86 -0.46 -0.94
N ALA A 130 -11.04 -0.03 -0.47
CA ALA A 130 -11.35 1.39 -0.31
C ALA A 130 -10.40 2.06 0.70
N ALA A 131 -10.04 1.40 1.79
CA ALA A 131 -9.04 1.91 2.73
C ALA A 131 -7.65 2.01 2.09
N TYR A 132 -7.22 1.04 1.27
CA TYR A 132 -5.96 1.14 0.54
C TYR A 132 -5.94 2.28 -0.49
N VAL A 133 -7.05 2.51 -1.19
CA VAL A 133 -7.22 3.67 -2.07
C VAL A 133 -7.02 4.98 -1.32
N VAL A 134 -7.52 5.10 -0.09
CA VAL A 134 -7.30 6.28 0.75
C VAL A 134 -5.85 6.42 1.19
N LEU A 135 -5.23 5.31 1.59
CA LEU A 135 -3.88 5.30 2.15
C LEU A 135 -2.77 5.47 1.10
N ARG A 136 -3.06 5.25 -0.19
CA ARG A 136 -2.06 5.37 -1.27
C ARG A 136 -1.47 6.76 -1.39
N ASP A 137 -2.28 7.78 -1.09
CA ASP A 137 -1.90 9.18 -1.14
C ASP A 137 -2.64 9.97 -0.05
N LEU A 138 -1.96 10.18 1.08
CA LEU A 138 -2.50 10.90 2.24
C LEU A 138 -2.66 12.42 1.98
N SER A 139 -2.09 12.92 0.88
CA SER A 139 -2.31 14.30 0.43
C SER A 139 -3.59 14.45 -0.40
N SER A 140 -4.07 13.36 -1.02
CA SER A 140 -5.25 13.35 -1.91
C SER A 140 -6.60 13.53 -1.19
N SER A 141 -7.59 14.09 -1.88
CA SER A 141 -8.93 14.36 -1.33
C SER A 141 -9.70 13.09 -0.97
N LEU A 142 -10.45 13.11 0.14
CA LEU A 142 -11.20 11.95 0.67
C LEU A 142 -12.52 11.62 -0.05
N HIS A 143 -12.82 12.29 -1.18
CA HIS A 143 -14.15 12.28 -1.82
C HIS A 143 -14.73 10.89 -2.12
N TYR A 144 -13.88 9.90 -2.39
CA TYR A 144 -14.31 8.53 -2.70
C TYR A 144 -14.89 7.76 -1.50
N THR A 145 -14.57 8.15 -0.27
CA THR A 145 -15.02 7.43 0.93
C THR A 145 -16.38 7.84 1.44
N ASP A 146 -17.03 8.83 0.82
CA ASP A 146 -18.31 9.38 1.28
C ASP A 146 -19.52 8.54 0.88
N THR A 147 -19.29 7.39 0.23
CA THR A 147 -20.31 6.45 -0.18
C THR A 147 -20.97 5.76 1.03
N PRO A 148 -22.32 5.74 1.14
CA PRO A 148 -23.02 5.07 2.23
C PRO A 148 -22.64 3.59 2.35
N GLY A 149 -22.41 3.09 3.56
CA GLY A 149 -21.94 1.71 3.84
C GLY A 149 -20.41 1.57 3.87
N VAL A 150 -19.72 2.00 2.81
CA VAL A 150 -18.25 1.99 2.75
C VAL A 150 -17.65 2.96 3.79
N ARG A 151 -18.31 4.12 3.96
CA ARG A 151 -17.92 5.17 4.91
C ARG A 151 -17.84 4.69 6.37
N GLU A 152 -18.68 3.72 6.75
CA GLU A 152 -18.85 3.28 8.13
C GLU A 152 -17.97 2.07 8.48
N SER A 153 -17.28 1.49 7.50
CA SER A 153 -16.40 0.35 7.73
C SER A 153 -15.21 0.74 8.62
N ALA A 154 -14.80 -0.18 9.50
CA ALA A 154 -13.64 0.03 10.38
C ALA A 154 -12.34 0.31 9.58
N TRP A 155 -12.20 -0.31 8.41
CA TRP A 155 -11.09 -0.09 7.48
C TRP A 155 -11.04 1.36 6.98
N VAL A 156 -12.16 1.88 6.48
CA VAL A 156 -12.24 3.24 5.93
C VAL A 156 -12.16 4.29 7.03
N ILE A 157 -12.77 4.05 8.20
CA ILE A 157 -12.64 4.92 9.37
C ILE A 157 -11.18 5.04 9.80
N LEU A 158 -10.44 3.92 9.90
CA LEU A 158 -9.02 3.94 10.21
C LEU A 158 -8.23 4.75 9.18
N ALA A 159 -8.46 4.50 7.88
CA ALA A 159 -7.76 5.21 6.81
C ALA A 159 -8.02 6.72 6.84
N ARG A 160 -9.28 7.13 7.08
CA ARG A 160 -9.65 8.55 7.26
C ARG A 160 -8.95 9.17 8.46
N ASN A 161 -8.92 8.49 9.60
CA ASN A 161 -8.25 8.96 10.81
C ASN A 161 -6.75 9.15 10.57
N VAL A 162 -6.12 8.26 9.80
CA VAL A 162 -4.72 8.40 9.38
C VAL A 162 -4.52 9.64 8.51
N VAL A 163 -5.38 9.87 7.51
CA VAL A 163 -5.31 11.05 6.64
C VAL A 163 -5.48 12.35 7.43
N VAL A 164 -6.46 12.40 8.33
CA VAL A 164 -6.68 13.56 9.21
C VAL A 164 -5.45 13.80 10.09
N ALA A 165 -4.94 12.76 10.75
CA ALA A 165 -3.78 12.87 11.62
C ALA A 165 -2.52 13.34 10.86
N TYR A 166 -2.32 12.87 9.63
CA TYR A 166 -1.23 13.31 8.76
C TYR A 166 -1.38 14.79 8.38
N ARG A 167 -2.54 15.19 7.83
CA ARG A 167 -2.80 16.56 7.36
C ARG A 167 -2.76 17.60 8.47
N GLU A 168 -3.28 17.25 9.63
CA GLU A 168 -3.28 18.12 10.80
C GLU A 168 -1.96 18.03 11.59
N ARG A 169 -0.95 17.33 11.07
CA ARG A 169 0.37 17.21 11.71
C ARG A 169 0.30 16.65 13.13
N ARG A 170 -0.66 15.77 13.40
CA ARG A 170 -0.87 15.12 14.70
C ARG A 170 -0.11 13.81 14.78
N TYR A 171 1.22 13.89 14.92
CA TYR A 171 2.12 12.74 14.89
C TYR A 171 1.81 11.65 15.93
N VAL A 172 1.36 12.01 17.14
CA VAL A 172 0.96 11.03 18.17
C VAL A 172 -0.21 10.18 17.68
N GLN A 173 -1.22 10.82 17.08
CA GLN A 173 -2.42 10.15 16.57
C GLN A 173 -2.09 9.30 15.35
N PHE A 174 -1.21 9.80 14.47
CA PHE A 174 -0.71 9.03 13.33
C PHE A 174 -0.03 7.74 13.77
N PHE A 175 0.94 7.80 14.70
CA PHE A 175 1.64 6.60 15.18
C PHE A 175 0.74 5.69 16.02
N ALA A 176 -0.27 6.23 16.72
CA ALA A 176 -1.27 5.42 17.40
C ALA A 176 -2.14 4.62 16.41
N ALA A 177 -2.63 5.27 15.35
CA ALA A 177 -3.38 4.62 14.28
C ALA A 177 -2.51 3.59 13.55
N MET A 178 -1.25 3.91 13.28
CA MET A 178 -0.30 2.99 12.63
C MET A 178 -0.10 1.70 13.44
N ARG A 179 -0.09 1.75 14.78
CA ARG A 179 0.02 0.54 15.62
C ARG A 179 -1.22 -0.34 15.57
N GLN A 180 -2.39 0.24 15.31
CA GLN A 180 -3.66 -0.48 15.22
C GLN A 180 -3.95 -0.98 13.79
N ALA A 181 -3.25 -0.41 12.80
CA ALA A 181 -3.45 -0.72 11.40
C ALA A 181 -2.98 -2.15 11.04
N PRO A 182 -3.74 -2.87 10.21
CA PRO A 182 -3.30 -4.14 9.62
C PRO A 182 -1.99 -3.98 8.83
N TYR A 183 -1.28 -5.08 8.62
CA TYR A 183 0.07 -5.07 8.02
C TYR A 183 0.14 -4.28 6.70
N LEU A 184 -0.70 -4.60 5.72
CA LEU A 184 -0.67 -3.94 4.41
C LEU A 184 -1.06 -2.45 4.46
N ALA A 185 -1.97 -2.07 5.36
CA ALA A 185 -2.26 -0.67 5.62
C ALA A 185 -1.02 0.06 6.16
N ARG A 186 -0.26 -0.56 7.08
CA ARG A 186 1.01 0.00 7.58
C ARG A 186 2.06 0.15 6.48
N CYS A 187 2.15 -0.81 5.55
CA CYS A 187 3.03 -0.72 4.39
C CYS A 187 2.77 0.55 3.59
N LEU A 188 1.50 0.87 3.31
CA LEU A 188 1.12 2.11 2.62
C LEU A 188 1.41 3.37 3.44
N MET A 189 1.16 3.33 4.76
CA MET A 189 1.47 4.44 5.67
C MET A 189 2.97 4.71 5.81
N PHE A 190 3.82 3.71 5.58
CA PHE A 190 5.26 3.81 5.82
C PHE A 190 5.92 4.92 5.01
N GLN A 191 5.35 5.27 3.85
CA GLN A 191 5.86 6.32 2.97
C GLN A 191 5.97 7.70 3.63
N VAL A 192 5.13 8.02 4.62
CA VAL A 192 5.14 9.31 5.33
C VAL A 192 5.79 9.23 6.71
N VAL A 193 6.27 8.06 7.12
CA VAL A 193 6.91 7.89 8.44
C VAL A 193 8.12 8.81 8.62
N PRO A 194 9.03 8.99 7.64
CA PRO A 194 10.14 9.92 7.79
C PRO A 194 9.66 11.34 8.12
N GLU A 195 8.70 11.86 7.37
CA GLU A 195 8.12 13.20 7.58
C GLU A 195 7.47 13.34 8.97
N MET A 196 6.66 12.35 9.38
CA MET A 196 6.00 12.39 10.69
C MET A 196 6.99 12.25 11.86
N ARG A 197 8.14 11.59 11.65
CA ARG A 197 9.23 11.53 12.63
C ARG A 197 9.95 12.87 12.74
N GLU A 198 10.28 13.50 11.61
CA GLU A 198 10.89 14.83 11.59
C GLU A 198 10.03 15.86 12.31
N LEU A 199 8.73 15.83 12.07
CA LEU A 199 7.75 16.67 12.76
C LEU A 199 7.73 16.43 14.29
N ALA A 200 7.75 15.16 14.72
CA ALA A 200 7.77 14.80 16.13
C ALA A 200 9.07 15.28 16.81
N LEU A 201 10.21 15.10 16.17
CA LEU A 201 11.52 15.53 16.68
C LEU A 201 11.63 17.05 16.73
N ALA A 202 11.14 17.75 15.70
CA ALA A 202 11.09 19.21 15.69
C ALA A 202 10.27 19.75 16.87
N THR A 203 9.06 19.20 17.07
CA THR A 203 8.19 19.59 18.19
C THR A 203 8.84 19.32 19.55
N LEU A 204 9.49 18.16 19.71
CA LEU A 204 10.23 17.82 20.92
C LEU A 204 11.38 18.79 21.18
N SER A 205 12.15 19.13 20.14
CA SER A 205 13.29 20.04 20.26
C SER A 205 12.87 21.46 20.67
N ILE A 206 11.70 21.93 20.22
CA ILE A 206 11.11 23.20 20.67
C ILE A 206 10.73 23.10 22.14
N GLY A 207 10.00 22.04 22.54
CA GLY A 207 9.57 21.86 23.92
C GLY A 207 10.74 21.71 24.92
N LEU A 208 11.87 21.15 24.49
CA LEU A 208 13.09 21.03 25.31
C LEU A 208 13.90 22.33 25.39
N ARG A 209 13.74 23.26 24.44
CA ARG A 209 14.41 24.56 24.46
C ARG A 209 13.73 25.58 25.38
N GLY A 210 12.48 25.34 25.77
CA GLY A 210 11.83 26.09 26.84
C GLY A 210 11.66 27.58 26.56
N ASP A 211 11.47 27.96 25.29
CA ASP A 211 11.05 29.32 24.92
C ASP A 211 9.53 29.50 25.10
#